data_AF-A0A6M0CKU0-F1
#
_entry.id   AF-A0A6M0CKU0-F1
#
_cell.length_a   1.000
_cell.length_b   1.000
_cell.length_c   1.000
_cell.angle_alpha   90.00
_cell.angle_beta   90.00
_cell.angle_gamma   90.00
#
_symmetry.space_group_name_H-M   'P 1'
#
loop_
_entity.id
_entity.type
_entity.pdbx_description
1 polymer ?
#
loop_
_entity_poly.entity_id
_entity_poly.type
_entity_poly.pdbx_seq_one_letter_code
_entity_poly.pdbx_strand_id
1 'polypeptide(L)'
;MLTSVAADLVEQGLTVQQAQNLVKNVFSLPSEIDLATLDPVAATEANEPGAAEVFNSMIQVQNTVTQIAHLLDGASTTDIDELSGAAVKAIANQVKEGGKLDLSAPAPIEALIRDAAKEGKAIDPQLQRKSVLDVAEEVAEVVAESNDRIDKAASSNTSADISKEVAKVQTITMGETSDDLLEVTAGTKDIEQAIAENTGSALDDQIKSGVGEDIEVTPGEELEGTRRRDVLTGGDGDDTITGFQGRDILTGGEGSDRFVYDSLLDAGDRITDFEAGSDEIILTELLDRIGYEGDNAIADDYIKFASRGSTTMISIDPDGPDGPGRFRTFIAVEDVSKNALNDPSNFGF
;
A
#
# COMPACT_ATOMS: atom_id res chain seq x y z
N MET A 1 1.49 -15.63 7.04
CA MET A 1 2.00 -15.77 5.65
C MET A 1 2.87 -17.00 5.43
N LEU A 2 3.93 -17.26 6.21
CA LEU A 2 4.70 -18.53 6.07
C LEU A 2 3.83 -19.78 6.29
N THR A 3 2.84 -19.70 7.17
CA THR A 3 1.83 -20.73 7.39
C THR A 3 0.94 -20.96 6.17
N SER A 4 0.63 -19.92 5.39
CA SER A 4 -0.14 -20.03 4.13
C SER A 4 0.66 -20.75 3.05
N VAL A 5 1.96 -20.46 2.93
CA VAL A 5 2.88 -21.20 2.04
C VAL A 5 2.98 -22.67 2.47
N ALA A 6 3.10 -22.93 3.77
CA ALA A 6 3.11 -24.30 4.30
C ALA A 6 1.78 -25.03 4.07
N ALA A 7 0.65 -24.33 4.16
CA ALA A 7 -0.68 -24.89 3.88
C ALA A 7 -0.83 -25.28 2.40
N ASP A 8 -0.42 -24.42 1.48
CA ASP A 8 -0.42 -24.73 0.04
C ASP A 8 0.44 -25.97 -0.26
N LEU A 9 1.63 -26.08 0.32
CA LEU A 9 2.48 -27.29 0.20
C LEU A 9 1.77 -28.56 0.69
N VAL A 10 0.95 -28.48 1.75
CA VAL A 10 0.15 -29.60 2.25
C VAL A 10 -0.95 -29.97 1.26
N GLU A 11 -1.63 -28.99 0.67
CA GLU A 11 -2.60 -29.21 -0.42
C GLU A 11 -1.94 -29.87 -1.65
N GLN A 12 -0.67 -29.55 -1.90
CA GLN A 12 0.17 -30.21 -2.91
C GLN A 12 0.67 -31.63 -2.51
N GLY A 13 0.21 -32.16 -1.38
CA GLY A 13 0.41 -33.56 -0.97
C GLY A 13 1.53 -33.81 0.04
N LEU A 14 2.13 -32.77 0.63
CA LEU A 14 3.12 -32.93 1.70
C LEU A 14 2.45 -33.12 3.06
N THR A 15 3.16 -33.75 4.00
CA THR A 15 2.74 -33.68 5.41
C THR A 15 3.05 -32.30 5.98
N VAL A 16 2.33 -31.90 7.04
CA VAL A 16 2.57 -30.63 7.76
C VAL A 16 4.05 -30.47 8.14
N GLN A 17 4.67 -31.54 8.65
CA GLN A 17 6.08 -31.51 9.05
C GLN A 17 7.04 -31.36 7.86
N GLN A 18 6.74 -32.01 6.73
CA GLN A 18 7.54 -31.84 5.51
C GLN A 18 7.44 -30.40 4.98
N ALA A 19 6.23 -29.84 4.94
CA ALA A 19 6.00 -28.47 4.50
C ALA A 19 6.75 -27.46 5.39
N GLN A 20 6.62 -27.56 6.72
CA GLN A 20 7.35 -26.69 7.65
C GLN A 20 8.87 -26.81 7.47
N ASN A 21 9.40 -28.02 7.31
CA ASN A 21 10.85 -28.20 7.13
C ASN A 21 11.35 -27.59 5.82
N LEU A 22 10.59 -27.68 4.72
CA LEU A 22 10.96 -27.03 3.46
C LEU A 22 10.95 -25.51 3.60
N VAL A 23 9.89 -24.93 4.17
CA VAL A 23 9.82 -23.49 4.42
C VAL A 23 11.01 -23.03 5.26
N LYS A 24 11.31 -23.72 6.37
CA LYS A 24 12.47 -23.37 7.20
C LYS A 24 13.79 -23.45 6.45
N ASN A 25 14.00 -24.50 5.66
CA ASN A 25 15.24 -24.65 4.91
C ASN A 25 15.42 -23.56 3.84
N VAL A 26 14.36 -23.25 3.10
CA VAL A 26 14.40 -22.31 1.96
C VAL A 26 14.63 -20.87 2.43
N PHE A 27 13.98 -20.49 3.54
CA PHE A 27 14.13 -19.17 4.17
C PHE A 27 15.25 -19.13 5.23
N SER A 28 16.05 -20.19 5.37
CA SER A 28 17.15 -20.27 6.34
C SER A 28 16.74 -20.03 7.81
N LEU A 29 15.54 -20.48 8.19
CA LEU A 29 14.98 -20.31 9.53
C LEU A 29 15.50 -21.38 10.52
N PRO A 30 15.54 -21.08 11.82
CA PRO A 30 15.95 -22.03 12.86
C PRO A 30 15.12 -23.32 12.87
N SER A 31 15.78 -24.48 12.91
CA SER A 31 15.12 -25.79 12.80
C SER A 31 14.18 -26.12 13.95
N GLU A 32 14.46 -25.60 15.15
CA GLU A 32 13.73 -25.89 16.38
C GLU A 32 12.40 -25.13 16.49
N ILE A 33 12.18 -24.10 15.66
CA ILE A 33 10.95 -23.31 15.70
C ILE A 33 9.81 -24.07 15.03
N ASP A 34 8.66 -24.10 15.70
CA ASP A 34 7.38 -24.53 15.13
C ASP A 34 6.63 -23.32 14.57
N LEU A 35 6.59 -23.24 13.23
CA LEU A 35 5.92 -22.15 12.52
C LEU A 35 4.39 -22.16 12.71
N ALA A 36 3.79 -23.27 13.16
CA ALA A 36 2.34 -23.36 13.35
C ALA A 36 1.86 -22.75 14.68
N THR A 37 2.73 -22.67 15.69
CA THR A 37 2.35 -22.24 17.04
C THR A 37 3.06 -20.98 17.49
N LEU A 38 4.15 -20.58 16.83
CA LEU A 38 4.84 -19.35 17.14
C LEU A 38 3.94 -18.14 16.85
N ASP A 39 3.85 -17.23 17.81
CA ASP A 39 3.44 -15.85 17.58
C ASP A 39 4.73 -15.04 17.29
N PRO A 40 5.03 -14.70 16.03
CA PRO A 40 6.32 -14.12 15.69
C PRO A 40 6.49 -12.71 16.26
N VAL A 41 5.41 -11.96 16.49
CA VAL A 41 5.46 -10.60 17.04
C VAL A 41 5.80 -10.68 18.53
N ALA A 42 4.99 -11.40 19.30
CA ALA A 42 5.18 -11.52 20.74
C ALA A 42 6.52 -12.18 21.10
N ALA A 43 6.94 -13.19 20.33
CA ALA A 43 8.23 -13.85 20.54
C ALA A 43 9.42 -12.95 20.18
N THR A 44 9.29 -12.09 19.15
CA THR A 44 10.32 -11.10 18.80
C THR A 44 10.45 -10.06 19.91
N GLU A 45 9.33 -9.52 20.41
CA GLU A 45 9.34 -8.55 21.52
C GLU A 45 9.94 -9.14 22.81
N ALA A 46 9.67 -10.43 23.07
CA ALA A 46 10.26 -11.18 24.17
C ALA A 46 11.73 -11.58 23.96
N ASN A 47 12.32 -11.24 22.80
CA ASN A 47 13.68 -11.58 22.41
C ASN A 47 13.96 -13.10 22.45
N GLU A 48 12.97 -13.90 22.02
CA GLU A 48 13.14 -15.35 21.92
C GLU A 48 14.12 -15.69 20.78
N PRO A 49 15.03 -16.67 20.98
CA PRO A 49 16.02 -17.02 19.96
C PRO A 49 15.37 -17.43 18.63
N GLY A 50 15.73 -16.74 17.55
CA GLY A 50 15.24 -17.07 16.21
C GLY A 50 13.89 -16.44 15.83
N ALA A 51 13.21 -15.77 16.78
CA ALA A 51 11.89 -15.20 16.53
C ALA A 51 11.94 -14.03 15.54
N ALA A 52 12.95 -13.16 15.66
CA ALA A 52 13.14 -12.01 14.77
C ALA A 52 13.35 -12.45 13.32
N GLU A 53 14.11 -13.52 13.08
CA GLU A 53 14.34 -14.09 11.74
C GLU A 53 13.06 -14.63 11.12
N VAL A 54 12.19 -15.26 11.93
CA VAL A 54 10.88 -15.76 11.49
C VAL A 54 9.92 -14.61 11.22
N PHE A 55 9.88 -13.61 12.10
CA PHE A 55 9.07 -12.40 11.92
C PHE A 55 9.47 -11.69 10.62
N ASN A 56 10.76 -11.40 10.44
CA ASN A 56 11.29 -10.76 9.24
C ASN A 56 10.92 -11.54 7.95
N SER A 57 11.17 -12.85 7.93
CA SER A 57 10.84 -13.68 6.77
C SER A 57 9.33 -13.74 6.51
N MET A 58 8.50 -13.73 7.55
CA MET A 58 7.05 -13.67 7.42
C MET A 58 6.60 -12.37 6.75
N ILE A 59 7.19 -11.24 7.13
CA ILE A 59 6.86 -9.93 6.59
C ILE A 59 7.35 -9.77 5.15
N GLN A 60 8.55 -10.25 4.81
CA GLN A 60 9.01 -10.26 3.42
C GLN A 60 8.10 -11.10 2.50
N VAL A 61 7.65 -12.28 2.97
CA VAL A 61 6.68 -13.09 2.23
C VAL A 61 5.35 -12.35 2.09
N GLN A 62 4.88 -11.67 3.14
CA GLN A 62 3.66 -10.88 3.08
C GLN A 62 3.76 -9.74 2.06
N ASN A 63 4.83 -8.96 2.12
CA ASN A 63 5.08 -7.85 1.23
C ASN A 63 5.18 -8.31 -0.23
N THR A 64 5.94 -9.38 -0.48
CA THR A 64 6.06 -10.00 -1.82
C THR A 64 4.71 -10.47 -2.35
N VAL A 65 3.91 -11.16 -1.54
CA VAL A 65 2.56 -11.61 -1.96
C VAL A 65 1.66 -10.43 -2.29
N THR A 66 1.66 -9.39 -1.45
CA THR A 66 0.80 -8.21 -1.61
C THR A 66 1.15 -7.46 -2.88
N GLN A 67 2.44 -7.13 -3.08
CA GLN A 67 2.90 -6.40 -4.26
C GLN A 67 2.68 -7.20 -5.57
N ILE A 68 2.91 -8.52 -5.56
CA ILE A 68 2.59 -9.36 -6.72
C ILE A 68 1.08 -9.43 -6.97
N ALA A 69 0.25 -9.50 -5.92
CA ALA A 69 -1.21 -9.53 -6.07
C ALA A 69 -1.73 -8.25 -6.71
N HIS A 70 -1.27 -7.08 -6.25
CA HIS A 70 -1.62 -5.78 -6.85
C HIS A 70 -1.13 -5.65 -8.30
N LEU A 71 0.08 -6.11 -8.60
CA LEU A 71 0.60 -6.20 -9.97
C LEU A 71 -0.31 -7.07 -10.87
N LEU A 72 -0.84 -8.17 -10.34
CA LEU A 72 -1.79 -8.99 -11.10
C LEU A 72 -3.16 -8.30 -11.23
N ASP A 73 -3.60 -7.61 -10.18
CA ASP A 73 -4.89 -6.93 -10.10
C ASP A 73 -5.05 -5.89 -11.20
N GLY A 74 -4.02 -5.07 -11.44
CA GLY A 74 -4.03 -4.09 -12.52
C GLY A 74 -4.19 -4.70 -13.93
N ALA A 75 -3.80 -5.97 -14.10
CA ALA A 75 -3.96 -6.72 -15.35
C ALA A 75 -5.20 -7.64 -15.37
N SER A 76 -6.01 -7.65 -14.31
CA SER A 76 -7.06 -8.64 -14.05
C SER A 76 -8.45 -8.01 -14.01
N THR A 77 -9.48 -8.86 -13.99
CA THR A 77 -10.86 -8.45 -13.68
C THR A 77 -11.46 -9.22 -12.49
N THR A 78 -10.64 -10.10 -11.89
CA THR A 78 -10.97 -10.94 -10.74
C THR A 78 -10.59 -10.25 -9.43
N ASP A 79 -11.18 -10.72 -8.32
CA ASP A 79 -10.89 -10.26 -6.97
C ASP A 79 -9.42 -10.49 -6.55
N ILE A 80 -8.85 -9.49 -5.85
CA ILE A 80 -7.46 -9.50 -5.39
C ILE A 80 -7.16 -10.64 -4.40
N ASP A 81 -8.15 -11.15 -3.68
CA ASP A 81 -7.98 -12.30 -2.78
C ASP A 81 -7.60 -13.56 -3.56
N GLU A 82 -8.20 -13.78 -4.74
CA GLU A 82 -7.87 -14.93 -5.60
C GLU A 82 -6.47 -14.76 -6.21
N LEU A 83 -6.07 -13.54 -6.55
CA LEU A 83 -4.74 -13.21 -7.11
C LEU A 83 -3.64 -13.34 -6.05
N SER A 84 -3.93 -13.00 -4.79
CA SER A 84 -3.06 -13.26 -3.66
C SER A 84 -2.79 -14.76 -3.49
N GLY A 85 -3.81 -15.59 -3.73
CA GLY A 85 -3.65 -17.05 -3.81
C GLY A 85 -2.67 -17.51 -4.88
N ALA A 86 -2.69 -16.87 -6.06
CA ALA A 86 -1.72 -17.16 -7.14
C ALA A 86 -0.28 -16.84 -6.71
N ALA A 87 -0.06 -15.71 -6.02
CA ALA A 87 1.25 -15.34 -5.51
C ALA A 87 1.75 -16.29 -4.41
N VAL A 88 0.89 -16.67 -3.46
CA VAL A 88 1.22 -17.68 -2.42
C VAL A 88 1.62 -19.00 -3.05
N LYS A 89 0.87 -19.46 -4.06
CA LYS A 89 1.15 -20.71 -4.77
C LYS A 89 2.47 -20.65 -5.56
N ALA A 90 2.80 -19.51 -6.16
CA ALA A 90 4.10 -19.31 -6.81
C ALA A 90 5.26 -19.48 -5.81
N ILE A 91 5.14 -18.87 -4.62
CA ILE A 91 6.13 -19.04 -3.54
C ILE A 91 6.21 -20.49 -3.09
N ALA A 92 5.07 -21.15 -2.88
CA ALA A 92 5.02 -22.56 -2.48
C ALA A 92 5.70 -23.48 -3.51
N ASN A 93 5.49 -23.22 -4.81
CA ASN A 93 6.16 -23.97 -5.88
C ASN A 93 7.68 -23.81 -5.79
N GLN A 94 8.20 -22.59 -5.62
CA GLN A 94 9.64 -22.37 -5.46
C GLN A 94 10.20 -23.01 -4.17
N VAL A 95 9.46 -22.93 -3.06
CA VAL A 95 9.85 -23.61 -1.82
C VAL A 95 9.91 -25.14 -2.02
N LYS A 96 9.03 -25.70 -2.84
CA LYS A 96 9.01 -27.13 -3.17
C LYS A 96 10.16 -27.56 -4.07
N GLU A 97 10.57 -26.71 -5.01
CA GLU A 97 11.76 -26.91 -5.84
C GLU A 97 13.04 -26.91 -4.98
N GLY A 98 13.03 -26.14 -3.89
CA GLY A 98 14.11 -26.06 -2.91
C GLY A 98 15.19 -25.06 -3.30
N GLY A 99 16.29 -25.03 -2.53
CA GLY A 99 17.30 -23.97 -2.64
C GLY A 99 16.99 -22.78 -1.71
N LYS A 100 17.83 -21.75 -1.73
CA LYS A 100 17.59 -20.53 -0.93
C LYS A 100 16.69 -19.59 -1.73
N LEU A 101 15.59 -19.14 -1.13
CA LEU A 101 14.73 -18.11 -1.70
C LEU A 101 15.04 -16.78 -1.00
N ASP A 102 15.81 -15.94 -1.67
CA ASP A 102 16.18 -14.62 -1.18
C ASP A 102 15.22 -13.58 -1.73
N LEU A 103 14.28 -13.12 -0.88
CA LEU A 103 13.25 -12.16 -1.28
C LEU A 103 13.76 -10.72 -1.35
N SER A 104 14.99 -10.45 -0.95
CA SER A 104 15.65 -9.14 -1.14
C SER A 104 16.51 -9.11 -2.42
N ALA A 105 16.44 -10.15 -3.24
CA ALA A 105 17.11 -10.23 -4.54
C ALA A 105 16.09 -10.18 -5.70
N PRO A 106 16.34 -9.42 -6.78
CA PRO A 106 15.40 -9.32 -7.90
C PRO A 106 15.14 -10.65 -8.62
N ALA A 107 16.18 -11.43 -8.92
CA ALA A 107 16.03 -12.63 -9.77
C ALA A 107 15.04 -13.69 -9.22
N PRO A 108 15.06 -14.04 -7.91
CA PRO A 108 14.03 -14.91 -7.35
C PRO A 108 12.62 -14.29 -7.42
N ILE A 109 12.47 -12.99 -7.21
CA ILE A 109 11.17 -12.32 -7.29
C ILE A 109 10.64 -12.30 -8.72
N GLU A 110 11.48 -12.05 -9.72
CA GLU A 110 11.09 -12.11 -11.14
C GLU A 110 10.52 -13.49 -11.48
N ALA A 111 11.16 -14.57 -11.01
CA ALA A 111 10.65 -15.93 -11.17
C ALA A 111 9.27 -16.10 -10.50
N LEU A 112 9.10 -15.57 -9.29
CA LEU A 112 7.81 -15.58 -8.58
C LEU A 112 6.73 -14.82 -9.34
N ILE A 113 7.01 -13.64 -9.89
CA ILE A 113 6.06 -12.86 -10.71
C ILE A 113 5.63 -13.67 -11.93
N ARG A 114 6.57 -14.31 -12.63
CA ARG A 114 6.29 -15.10 -13.83
C ARG A 114 5.42 -16.33 -13.52
N ASP A 115 5.67 -16.98 -12.39
CA ASP A 115 4.88 -18.12 -11.91
C ASP A 115 3.51 -17.68 -11.42
N ALA A 116 3.43 -16.59 -10.66
CA ALA A 116 2.16 -16.02 -10.19
C ALA A 116 1.28 -15.57 -11.36
N ALA A 117 1.86 -14.97 -12.41
CA ALA A 117 1.12 -14.61 -13.62
C ALA A 117 0.59 -15.84 -14.39
N LYS A 118 1.28 -16.99 -14.29
CA LYS A 118 0.79 -18.26 -14.86
C LYS A 118 -0.36 -18.83 -14.03
N GLU A 119 -0.23 -18.86 -12.71
CA GLU A 119 -1.30 -19.32 -11.80
C GLU A 119 -2.51 -18.39 -11.87
N GLY A 120 -2.30 -17.07 -11.88
CA GLY A 120 -3.34 -16.06 -12.05
C GLY A 120 -4.09 -16.22 -13.37
N LYS A 121 -3.42 -16.58 -14.47
CA LYS A 121 -4.09 -16.86 -15.77
C LYS A 121 -4.98 -18.10 -15.72
N ALA A 122 -4.70 -19.05 -14.82
CA ALA A 122 -5.56 -20.21 -14.62
C ALA A 122 -6.81 -19.85 -13.79
N ILE A 123 -6.73 -18.84 -12.93
CA ILE A 123 -7.82 -18.31 -12.11
C ILE A 123 -8.69 -17.34 -12.93
N ASP A 124 -8.08 -16.33 -13.54
CA ASP A 124 -8.71 -15.39 -14.46
C ASP A 124 -8.22 -15.62 -15.91
N PRO A 125 -9.03 -16.30 -16.76
CA PRO A 125 -8.73 -16.46 -18.18
C PRO A 125 -8.60 -15.15 -18.96
N GLN A 126 -9.08 -14.01 -18.44
CA GLN A 126 -8.95 -12.68 -19.05
C GLN A 126 -7.68 -11.93 -18.62
N LEU A 127 -6.99 -12.37 -17.56
CA LEU A 127 -5.75 -11.75 -17.08
C LEU A 127 -4.81 -11.41 -18.25
N GLN A 128 -4.42 -10.14 -18.34
CA GLN A 128 -3.55 -9.64 -19.40
C GLN A 128 -2.09 -10.03 -19.15
N ARG A 129 -1.79 -11.34 -19.05
CA ARG A 129 -0.47 -11.88 -18.66
C ARG A 129 0.72 -11.23 -19.38
N LYS A 130 0.55 -10.76 -20.63
CA LYS A 130 1.62 -10.06 -21.35
C LYS A 130 2.02 -8.74 -20.67
N SER A 131 1.07 -7.93 -20.17
CA SER A 131 1.41 -6.68 -19.47
C SER A 131 2.25 -6.95 -18.23
N VAL A 132 1.88 -7.95 -17.43
CA VAL A 132 2.65 -8.38 -16.24
C VAL A 132 4.06 -8.86 -16.61
N LEU A 133 4.19 -9.69 -17.65
CA LEU A 133 5.49 -10.25 -18.02
C LEU A 133 6.45 -9.24 -18.65
N ASP A 134 5.92 -8.21 -19.31
CA ASP A 134 6.69 -7.18 -19.99
C ASP A 134 7.37 -6.23 -18.97
N VAL A 135 6.91 -6.18 -17.71
CA VAL A 135 7.49 -5.36 -16.61
C VAL A 135 8.09 -6.19 -15.47
N ALA A 136 8.17 -7.51 -15.62
CA ALA A 136 8.47 -8.41 -14.49
C ALA A 136 9.88 -8.22 -13.90
N GLU A 137 10.86 -7.84 -14.72
CA GLU A 137 12.25 -7.61 -14.28
C GLU A 137 12.32 -6.35 -13.43
N GLU A 138 11.75 -5.25 -13.91
CA GLU A 138 11.69 -3.95 -13.26
C GLU A 138 10.89 -3.99 -11.96
N VAL A 139 9.74 -4.67 -11.95
CA VAL A 139 8.93 -4.82 -10.74
C VAL A 139 9.63 -5.69 -9.70
N ALA A 140 10.41 -6.69 -10.14
CA ALA A 140 11.20 -7.48 -9.21
C ALA A 140 12.27 -6.64 -8.48
N GLU A 141 12.81 -5.61 -9.12
CA GLU A 141 13.69 -4.64 -8.45
C GLU A 141 12.95 -3.87 -7.35
N VAL A 142 11.75 -3.36 -7.64
CA VAL A 142 10.92 -2.63 -6.66
C VAL A 142 10.57 -3.48 -5.44
N VAL A 143 10.14 -4.71 -5.65
CA VAL A 143 9.77 -5.63 -4.57
C VAL A 143 11.01 -6.05 -3.75
N ALA A 144 12.16 -6.28 -4.41
CA ALA A 144 13.41 -6.62 -3.74
C ALA A 144 13.88 -5.47 -2.85
N GLU A 145 13.80 -4.24 -3.36
CA GLU A 145 14.18 -3.02 -2.66
C GLU A 145 13.26 -2.80 -1.42
N SER A 146 11.96 -3.05 -1.57
CA SER A 146 11.00 -3.05 -0.44
C SER A 146 11.37 -4.06 0.64
N ASN A 147 11.69 -5.30 0.25
CA ASN A 147 12.09 -6.37 1.17
C ASN A 147 13.45 -6.12 1.83
N ASP A 148 14.37 -5.42 1.15
CA ASP A 148 15.63 -4.98 1.73
C ASP A 148 15.43 -3.91 2.82
N ARG A 149 14.41 -3.02 2.69
CA ARG A 149 14.06 -2.08 3.78
C ARG A 149 13.46 -2.80 4.99
N ILE A 150 12.65 -3.83 4.75
CA ILE A 150 12.14 -4.72 5.82
C ILE A 150 13.32 -5.40 6.54
N ASP A 151 14.28 -5.97 5.81
CA ASP A 151 15.48 -6.59 6.37
C ASP A 151 16.30 -5.60 7.21
N LYS A 152 16.50 -4.37 6.71
CA LYS A 152 17.24 -3.31 7.41
C LYS A 152 16.51 -2.89 8.69
N ALA A 153 15.19 -2.72 8.64
CA ALA A 153 14.37 -2.40 9.80
C ALA A 153 14.44 -3.51 10.86
N ALA A 154 14.43 -4.78 10.46
CA ALA A 154 14.54 -5.90 11.40
C ALA A 154 15.95 -6.09 11.99
N SER A 155 17.00 -5.82 11.21
CA SER A 155 18.39 -6.09 11.64
C SER A 155 19.10 -4.92 12.35
N SER A 156 18.64 -3.69 12.16
CA SER A 156 19.29 -2.49 12.73
C SER A 156 18.72 -2.05 14.08
N ASN A 157 17.66 -2.70 14.54
CA ASN A 157 16.85 -2.28 15.68
C ASN A 157 16.91 -3.26 16.85
N THR A 158 16.51 -2.78 18.03
CA THR A 158 16.36 -3.64 19.20
C THR A 158 15.09 -4.48 19.08
N SER A 159 15.02 -5.60 19.78
CA SER A 159 13.85 -6.49 19.77
C SER A 159 12.54 -5.79 20.14
N ALA A 160 12.61 -4.71 20.94
CA ALA A 160 11.44 -3.89 21.30
C ALA A 160 10.98 -2.94 20.18
N ASP A 161 11.87 -2.57 19.25
CA ASP A 161 11.60 -1.59 18.21
C ASP A 161 11.35 -2.23 16.82
N ILE A 162 11.77 -3.49 16.62
CA ILE A 162 11.65 -4.20 15.33
C ILE A 162 10.21 -4.13 14.79
N SER A 163 9.21 -4.50 15.59
CA SER A 163 7.81 -4.49 15.15
C SER A 163 7.35 -3.11 14.71
N LYS A 164 7.76 -2.05 15.43
CA LYS A 164 7.42 -0.66 15.11
C LYS A 164 8.06 -0.27 13.79
N GLU A 165 9.38 -0.43 13.66
CA GLU A 165 10.12 0.01 12.46
C GLU A 165 9.72 -0.77 11.21
N VAL A 166 9.45 -2.07 11.33
CA VAL A 166 8.91 -2.89 10.23
C VAL A 166 7.52 -2.42 9.83
N ALA A 167 6.65 -2.07 10.78
CA ALA A 167 5.32 -1.54 10.48
C ALA A 167 5.41 -0.24 9.66
N LYS A 168 6.37 0.65 9.94
CA LYS A 168 6.61 1.87 9.15
C LYS A 168 6.89 1.56 7.68
N VAL A 169 7.79 0.60 7.46
CA VAL A 169 8.13 0.16 6.10
C VAL A 169 6.90 -0.42 5.41
N GLN A 170 6.07 -1.19 6.13
CA GLN A 170 4.86 -1.80 5.56
C GLN A 170 3.78 -0.79 5.18
N THR A 171 3.63 0.33 5.91
CA THR A 171 2.69 1.41 5.54
C THR A 171 2.87 1.87 4.09
N ILE A 172 4.13 2.01 3.68
CA ILE A 172 4.51 2.47 2.33
C ILE A 172 4.54 1.30 1.35
N THR A 173 5.26 0.24 1.68
CA THR A 173 5.52 -0.86 0.75
C THR A 173 4.28 -1.72 0.45
N MET A 174 3.34 -1.83 1.38
CA MET A 174 2.05 -2.50 1.17
C MET A 174 0.91 -1.53 0.81
N GLY A 175 1.16 -0.22 0.86
CA GLY A 175 0.24 0.83 0.43
C GLY A 175 0.63 1.37 -0.94
N GLU A 176 1.28 2.52 -0.96
CA GLU A 176 1.60 3.30 -2.18
C GLU A 176 2.42 2.51 -3.19
N THR A 177 3.42 1.74 -2.74
CA THR A 177 4.20 0.92 -3.65
C THR A 177 3.33 -0.15 -4.30
N SER A 178 2.39 -0.75 -3.58
CA SER A 178 1.49 -1.75 -4.14
C SER A 178 0.50 -1.12 -5.13
N ASP A 179 -0.03 0.07 -4.82
CA ASP A 179 -0.90 0.82 -5.75
C ASP A 179 -0.18 1.21 -7.04
N ASP A 180 1.09 1.61 -6.96
CA ASP A 180 1.89 1.92 -8.15
C ASP A 180 2.07 0.71 -9.07
N LEU A 181 2.31 -0.47 -8.50
CA LEU A 181 2.48 -1.71 -9.27
C LEU A 181 1.19 -2.15 -9.97
N LEU A 182 0.05 -1.94 -9.31
CA LEU A 182 -1.26 -2.10 -9.93
C LEU A 182 -1.39 -1.17 -11.14
N GLU A 183 -1.01 0.09 -11.00
CA GLU A 183 -1.18 1.09 -12.06
C GLU A 183 -0.28 0.90 -13.26
N VAL A 184 0.93 0.40 -13.04
CA VAL A 184 1.83 -0.02 -14.11
C VAL A 184 1.14 -1.03 -15.02
N THR A 185 0.47 -2.03 -14.44
CA THR A 185 -0.17 -3.08 -15.23
C THR A 185 -1.57 -2.73 -15.72
N ALA A 186 -2.25 -1.79 -15.05
CA ALA A 186 -3.47 -1.14 -15.54
C ALA A 186 -3.18 -0.15 -16.69
N GLY A 187 -1.91 0.22 -16.91
CA GLY A 187 -1.48 1.14 -17.96
C GLY A 187 -1.75 2.61 -17.64
N THR A 188 -1.94 2.94 -16.35
CA THR A 188 -2.16 4.32 -15.87
C THR A 188 -0.89 4.96 -15.31
N LYS A 189 0.18 4.18 -15.12
CA LYS A 189 1.49 4.66 -14.67
C LYS A 189 2.62 4.03 -15.47
N ASP A 190 3.66 4.80 -15.78
CA ASP A 190 4.86 4.30 -16.44
C ASP A 190 5.75 3.54 -15.43
N ILE A 191 6.33 2.40 -15.85
CA ILE A 191 7.18 1.58 -14.99
C ILE A 191 8.43 2.34 -14.51
N GLU A 192 8.99 3.22 -15.35
CA GLU A 192 10.12 4.06 -14.97
C GLU A 192 9.77 5.04 -13.84
N GLN A 193 8.53 5.55 -13.82
CA GLN A 193 8.06 6.40 -12.74
C GLN A 193 7.87 5.59 -11.46
N ALA A 194 7.25 4.41 -11.55
CA ALA A 194 7.08 3.52 -10.41
C ALA A 194 8.44 3.11 -9.80
N ILE A 195 9.46 2.81 -10.62
CA ILE A 195 10.82 2.55 -10.11
C ILE A 195 11.40 3.78 -9.41
N ALA A 196 11.33 4.95 -10.06
CA ALA A 196 11.93 6.18 -9.54
C ALA A 196 11.36 6.60 -8.18
N GLU A 197 10.10 6.26 -7.92
CA GLU A 197 9.43 6.60 -6.67
C GLU A 197 9.54 5.47 -5.62
N ASN A 198 9.58 4.19 -6.01
CA ASN A 198 9.59 3.07 -5.05
C ASN A 198 10.95 2.41 -4.84
N THR A 199 12.05 3.08 -5.20
CA THR A 199 13.41 2.55 -4.97
C THR A 199 14.38 3.61 -4.44
N GLY A 200 15.56 3.16 -4.01
CA GLY A 200 16.65 4.04 -3.59
C GLY A 200 16.24 5.00 -2.46
N SER A 201 16.71 6.24 -2.55
CA SER A 201 16.40 7.27 -1.54
C SER A 201 14.95 7.72 -1.57
N ALA A 202 14.25 7.60 -2.71
CA ALA A 202 12.85 8.01 -2.78
C ALA A 202 11.97 7.13 -1.89
N LEU A 203 12.23 5.81 -1.88
CA LEU A 203 11.58 4.89 -0.94
C LEU A 203 11.98 5.19 0.50
N ASP A 204 13.28 5.46 0.76
CA ASP A 204 13.74 5.78 2.11
C ASP A 204 13.09 7.06 2.66
N ASP A 205 12.86 8.06 1.80
CA ASP A 205 12.24 9.31 2.18
C ASP A 205 10.73 9.11 2.43
N GLN A 206 10.02 8.35 1.59
CA GLN A 206 8.63 7.94 1.85
C GLN A 206 8.48 7.17 3.16
N ILE A 207 9.40 6.27 3.50
CA ILE A 207 9.33 5.52 4.76
C ILE A 207 9.55 6.44 5.98
N LYS A 208 10.43 7.44 5.86
CA LYS A 208 10.66 8.41 6.94
C LYS A 208 9.48 9.35 7.13
N SER A 209 8.91 9.86 6.04
CA SER A 209 7.78 10.77 6.10
C SER A 209 6.47 10.03 6.41
N GLY A 210 6.33 8.79 5.91
CA GLY A 210 5.17 7.90 5.98
C GLY A 210 4.72 7.45 7.37
N VAL A 211 5.64 7.50 8.30
CA VAL A 211 5.29 7.65 9.70
C VAL A 211 5.43 9.12 9.99
N GLY A 212 4.36 9.78 10.41
CA GLY A 212 4.47 11.11 11.00
C GLY A 212 5.69 11.12 11.90
N GLU A 213 6.73 11.85 11.49
CA GLU A 213 7.81 12.13 12.42
C GLU A 213 7.10 12.82 13.60
N ASP A 214 7.55 12.58 14.83
CA ASP A 214 7.33 13.55 15.92
C ASP A 214 8.11 14.82 15.50
N ILE A 215 7.70 15.46 14.41
CA ILE A 215 7.99 16.85 14.15
C ILE A 215 7.22 17.50 15.29
N GLU A 216 7.91 18.21 16.17
CA GLU A 216 7.25 19.25 16.96
C GLU A 216 6.77 20.30 15.94
N VAL A 217 5.70 19.98 15.20
CA VAL A 217 4.96 20.90 14.36
C VAL A 217 4.33 21.89 15.31
N THR A 218 4.55 23.17 15.04
CA THR A 218 4.00 24.23 15.88
C THR A 218 2.48 24.20 15.71
N PRO A 219 1.68 24.25 16.80
CA PRO A 219 0.24 24.17 16.65
C PRO A 219 -0.36 25.22 15.71
N GLY A 220 -1.16 24.77 14.73
CA GLY A 220 -1.85 25.61 13.75
C GLY A 220 -0.95 26.06 12.61
N GLU A 221 -0.27 25.11 11.96
CA GLU A 221 0.66 25.35 10.86
C GLU A 221 -0.01 25.29 9.48
N GLU A 222 0.57 26.03 8.52
CA GLU A 222 0.34 25.81 7.09
C GLU A 222 1.42 24.85 6.60
N LEU A 223 1.02 23.61 6.29
CA LEU A 223 1.88 22.56 5.76
C LEU A 223 1.68 22.46 4.25
N GLU A 224 2.74 22.74 3.50
CA GLU A 224 2.77 22.63 2.05
C GLU A 224 3.71 21.50 1.63
N GLY A 225 3.18 20.56 0.85
CA GLY A 225 3.94 19.53 0.16
C GLY A 225 4.67 20.05 -1.07
N THR A 226 5.07 19.13 -1.92
CA THR A 226 5.81 19.38 -3.15
C THR A 226 4.98 18.94 -4.35
N ARG A 227 5.60 18.78 -5.54
CA ARG A 227 4.92 18.18 -6.70
C ARG A 227 5.25 16.69 -6.84
N ARG A 228 5.66 16.07 -5.75
CA ARG A 228 6.01 14.65 -5.67
C ARG A 228 5.10 14.05 -4.59
N ARG A 229 5.16 12.73 -4.44
CA ARG A 229 4.57 12.11 -3.26
C ARG A 229 5.21 12.65 -2.00
N ASP A 230 4.38 13.18 -1.13
CA ASP A 230 4.72 13.65 0.19
C ASP A 230 3.90 12.89 1.23
N VAL A 231 4.47 12.74 2.42
CA VAL A 231 3.68 12.33 3.58
C VAL A 231 3.76 13.47 4.56
N LEU A 232 2.60 14.09 4.79
CA LEU A 232 2.45 15.27 5.60
C LEU A 232 1.68 14.89 6.85
N THR A 233 2.22 15.25 8.01
CA THR A 233 1.58 15.05 9.29
C THR A 233 1.57 16.38 10.03
N GLY A 234 0.36 16.87 10.31
CA GLY A 234 0.12 17.94 11.26
C GLY A 234 0.40 17.50 12.70
N GLY A 235 0.15 18.39 13.63
CA GLY A 235 0.47 18.25 15.05
C GLY A 235 -0.76 18.35 15.93
N ASP A 236 -0.55 18.89 17.13
CA ASP A 236 -1.68 19.41 17.91
C ASP A 236 -2.07 20.78 17.33
N GLY A 237 -3.35 21.15 17.29
CA GLY A 237 -3.84 22.45 16.79
C GLY A 237 -4.56 22.36 15.45
N ASP A 238 -5.19 23.46 15.03
CA ASP A 238 -5.96 23.53 13.79
C ASP A 238 -5.04 23.77 12.58
N ASP A 239 -4.60 22.70 11.92
CA ASP A 239 -3.60 22.76 10.84
C ASP A 239 -4.26 22.94 9.45
N THR A 240 -3.49 23.48 8.50
CA THR A 240 -3.90 23.59 7.09
C THR A 240 -2.87 22.87 6.22
N ILE A 241 -3.27 21.78 5.58
CA ILE A 241 -2.39 20.87 4.86
C ILE A 241 -2.74 20.91 3.36
N THR A 242 -1.73 21.20 2.53
CA THR A 242 -1.83 21.20 1.06
C THR A 242 -0.76 20.26 0.50
N GLY A 243 -1.16 19.08 0.00
CA GLY A 243 -0.22 18.12 -0.61
C GLY A 243 0.35 18.57 -1.96
N PHE A 244 -0.50 19.23 -2.75
CA PHE A 244 -0.32 19.53 -4.18
C PHE A 244 -0.30 18.28 -5.06
N GLN A 245 0.62 18.19 -6.02
CA GLN A 245 0.65 17.11 -7.00
C GLN A 245 1.45 15.97 -6.44
N GLY A 246 0.91 14.78 -6.55
CA GLY A 246 1.50 13.65 -5.89
C GLY A 246 0.39 12.68 -5.55
N ARG A 247 0.75 11.62 -4.87
CA ARG A 247 -0.22 10.86 -4.09
C ARG A 247 0.29 10.98 -2.70
N ASP A 248 -0.34 11.87 -1.97
CA ASP A 248 0.17 12.27 -0.69
C ASP A 248 -0.58 11.51 0.40
N ILE A 249 0.13 11.18 1.48
CA ILE A 249 -0.48 10.69 2.70
C ILE A 249 -0.58 11.89 3.64
N LEU A 250 -1.80 12.28 3.97
CA LEU A 250 -2.07 13.47 4.77
C LEU A 250 -2.68 13.05 6.11
N THR A 251 -2.07 13.47 7.21
CA THR A 251 -2.52 13.23 8.58
C THR A 251 -2.70 14.59 9.26
N GLY A 252 -3.88 14.88 9.80
CA GLY A 252 -4.20 16.14 10.47
C GLY A 252 -3.58 16.25 11.85
N GLY A 253 -3.75 15.24 12.69
CA GLY A 253 -3.35 15.26 14.09
C GLY A 253 -4.52 15.62 15.03
N GLU A 254 -4.22 16.21 16.19
CA GLU A 254 -5.27 16.65 17.11
C GLU A 254 -5.72 18.08 16.75
N GLY A 255 -6.92 18.27 16.19
CA GLY A 255 -7.32 19.63 15.80
C GLY A 255 -8.64 19.69 15.07
N SER A 256 -8.97 20.88 14.57
CA SER A 256 -9.90 21.04 13.46
C SER A 256 -9.10 21.40 12.21
N ASP A 257 -8.74 20.38 11.44
CA ASP A 257 -7.75 20.48 10.38
C ASP A 257 -8.39 20.74 9.01
N ARG A 258 -7.61 21.33 8.10
CA ARG A 258 -8.06 21.70 6.75
C ARG A 258 -7.18 21.09 5.69
N PHE A 259 -7.73 20.18 4.89
CA PHE A 259 -7.04 19.56 3.76
C PHE A 259 -7.40 20.29 2.47
N VAL A 260 -6.47 21.04 1.89
CA VAL A 260 -6.72 21.98 0.79
C VAL A 260 -6.32 21.37 -0.55
N TYR A 261 -7.22 21.49 -1.53
CA TYR A 261 -7.00 21.09 -2.92
C TYR A 261 -7.29 22.26 -3.87
N ASP A 262 -6.33 22.64 -4.71
CA ASP A 262 -6.46 23.78 -5.63
C ASP A 262 -6.65 23.36 -7.10
N SER A 263 -6.48 22.06 -7.38
CA SER A 263 -6.39 21.54 -8.72
C SER A 263 -6.84 20.08 -8.83
N LEU A 264 -7.46 19.73 -9.96
CA LEU A 264 -7.75 18.32 -10.30
C LEU A 264 -6.49 17.45 -10.47
N LEU A 265 -5.31 18.08 -10.55
CA LEU A 265 -4.02 17.38 -10.60
C LEU A 265 -3.54 16.90 -9.23
N ASP A 266 -4.17 17.36 -8.16
CA ASP A 266 -3.88 16.99 -6.76
C ASP A 266 -4.63 15.68 -6.40
N ALA A 267 -4.90 14.85 -7.41
CA ALA A 267 -5.70 13.65 -7.27
C ALA A 267 -4.83 12.46 -6.89
N GLY A 268 -5.32 11.64 -5.97
CA GLY A 268 -4.72 10.38 -5.55
C GLY A 268 -4.31 10.35 -4.08
N ASP A 269 -4.53 11.44 -3.35
CA ASP A 269 -4.18 11.57 -1.93
C ASP A 269 -5.03 10.66 -1.03
N ARG A 270 -4.43 10.30 0.11
CA ARG A 270 -5.02 9.54 1.20
C ARG A 270 -4.97 10.37 2.47
N ILE A 271 -6.14 10.69 3.02
CA ILE A 271 -6.26 11.31 4.34
C ILE A 271 -6.46 10.20 5.38
N THR A 272 -5.61 10.13 6.39
CA THR A 272 -5.47 8.95 7.27
C THR A 272 -6.28 9.02 8.57
N ASP A 273 -6.61 10.22 9.06
CA ASP A 273 -7.17 10.43 10.40
C ASP A 273 -8.34 11.42 10.47
N PHE A 274 -8.94 11.74 9.32
CA PHE A 274 -10.02 12.74 9.21
C PHE A 274 -11.15 12.55 10.24
N GLU A 275 -11.40 13.57 11.05
CA GLU A 275 -12.48 13.62 12.02
C GLU A 275 -13.71 14.37 11.48
N ALA A 276 -14.70 13.62 10.97
CA ALA A 276 -15.94 14.22 10.46
C ALA A 276 -16.66 15.09 11.51
N GLY A 277 -16.95 16.34 11.12
CA GLY A 277 -17.54 17.37 11.98
C GLY A 277 -16.53 18.22 12.76
N SER A 278 -15.24 17.89 12.70
CA SER A 278 -14.12 18.74 13.15
C SER A 278 -13.34 19.25 11.94
N ASP A 279 -12.89 18.33 11.09
CA ASP A 279 -12.01 18.63 9.96
C ASP A 279 -12.80 19.02 8.70
N GLU A 280 -12.12 19.72 7.80
CA GLU A 280 -12.68 20.16 6.52
C GLU A 280 -11.79 19.80 5.33
N ILE A 281 -12.41 19.34 4.25
CA ILE A 281 -11.78 19.22 2.92
C ILE A 281 -12.13 20.48 2.12
N ILE A 282 -11.13 21.31 1.85
CA ILE A 282 -11.31 22.60 1.19
C ILE A 282 -11.12 22.43 -0.32
N LEU A 283 -12.20 22.63 -1.07
CA LEU A 283 -12.26 22.49 -2.53
C LEU A 283 -12.56 23.80 -3.26
N THR A 284 -12.72 24.92 -2.54
CA THR A 284 -13.14 26.21 -3.11
C THR A 284 -12.31 26.61 -4.34
N GLU A 285 -10.97 26.56 -4.25
CA GLU A 285 -10.11 26.95 -5.38
C GLU A 285 -10.17 25.95 -6.55
N LEU A 286 -10.24 24.65 -6.26
CA LEU A 286 -10.43 23.62 -7.28
C LEU A 286 -11.75 23.82 -8.02
N LEU A 287 -12.83 24.07 -7.29
CA LEU A 287 -14.18 24.25 -7.83
C LEU A 287 -14.29 25.52 -8.68
N ASP A 288 -13.72 26.64 -8.21
CA ASP A 288 -13.59 27.87 -8.99
C ASP A 288 -12.84 27.62 -10.31
N ARG A 289 -11.77 26.82 -10.28
CA ARG A 289 -10.93 26.53 -11.44
C ARG A 289 -11.62 25.67 -12.50
N ILE A 290 -12.54 24.80 -12.09
CA ILE A 290 -13.39 24.03 -13.01
C ILE A 290 -14.65 24.80 -13.44
N GLY A 291 -14.87 25.99 -12.90
CA GLY A 291 -15.97 26.88 -13.26
C GLY A 291 -17.30 26.51 -12.62
N TYR A 292 -17.28 25.88 -11.45
CA TYR A 292 -18.47 25.64 -10.64
C TYR A 292 -18.94 26.95 -9.98
N GLU A 293 -20.22 27.29 -10.10
CA GLU A 293 -20.81 28.55 -9.58
C GLU A 293 -21.88 28.32 -8.48
N GLY A 294 -22.06 27.07 -8.03
CA GLY A 294 -23.08 26.70 -7.05
C GLY A 294 -22.59 26.80 -5.59
N ASP A 295 -23.49 26.55 -4.63
CA ASP A 295 -23.19 26.66 -3.19
C ASP A 295 -22.86 25.30 -2.54
N ASN A 296 -23.23 24.18 -3.18
CA ASN A 296 -23.02 22.85 -2.62
C ASN A 296 -22.75 21.81 -3.73
N ALA A 297 -21.46 21.56 -3.99
CA ALA A 297 -21.02 20.70 -5.08
C ALA A 297 -21.45 19.23 -4.91
N ILE A 298 -21.79 18.80 -3.69
CA ILE A 298 -22.39 17.49 -3.43
C ILE A 298 -23.85 17.48 -3.91
N ALA A 299 -24.64 18.48 -3.52
CA ALA A 299 -26.06 18.57 -3.89
C ALA A 299 -26.25 18.80 -5.39
N ASP A 300 -25.29 19.47 -6.01
CA ASP A 300 -25.30 19.80 -7.44
C ASP A 300 -24.67 18.69 -8.31
N ASP A 301 -24.40 17.50 -7.74
CA ASP A 301 -23.89 16.32 -8.44
C ASP A 301 -22.51 16.53 -9.11
N TYR A 302 -21.64 17.37 -8.54
CA TYR A 302 -20.22 17.45 -8.92
C TYR A 302 -19.35 16.48 -8.12
N ILE A 303 -19.77 16.11 -6.91
CA ILE A 303 -19.02 15.24 -6.01
C ILE A 303 -19.83 13.99 -5.66
N LYS A 304 -19.20 12.82 -5.72
CA LYS A 304 -19.79 11.55 -5.27
C LYS A 304 -18.86 10.76 -4.37
N PHE A 305 -19.49 9.92 -3.56
CA PHE A 305 -18.81 9.09 -2.59
C PHE A 305 -19.07 7.60 -2.85
N ALA A 306 -18.04 6.78 -2.71
CA ALA A 306 -18.11 5.32 -2.73
C ALA A 306 -17.33 4.73 -1.55
N SER A 307 -17.76 3.60 -1.02
CA SER A 307 -17.01 2.90 0.04
C SER A 307 -16.15 1.81 -0.56
N ARG A 308 -14.89 1.71 -0.10
CA ARG A 308 -13.96 0.62 -0.38
C ARG A 308 -13.38 0.13 0.95
N GLY A 309 -13.94 -0.94 1.52
CA GLY A 309 -13.59 -1.35 2.87
C GLY A 309 -14.05 -0.31 3.91
N SER A 310 -13.15 0.11 4.80
CA SER A 310 -13.37 1.22 5.75
C SER A 310 -13.13 2.60 5.13
N THR A 311 -12.48 2.68 3.96
CA THR A 311 -12.16 3.91 3.26
C THR A 311 -13.36 4.44 2.46
N THR A 312 -13.54 5.76 2.48
CA THR A 312 -14.46 6.47 1.58
C THR A 312 -13.69 7.13 0.44
N MET A 313 -14.02 6.76 -0.80
CA MET A 313 -13.50 7.37 -2.02
C MET A 313 -14.36 8.56 -2.41
N ILE A 314 -13.74 9.73 -2.59
CA ILE A 314 -14.36 10.93 -3.16
C ILE A 314 -14.07 10.93 -4.66
N SER A 315 -15.08 11.23 -5.48
CA SER A 315 -14.94 11.37 -6.93
C SER A 315 -15.51 12.71 -7.38
N ILE A 316 -14.83 13.38 -8.31
CA ILE A 316 -15.24 14.67 -8.88
C ILE A 316 -15.62 14.49 -10.35
N ASP A 317 -16.72 15.11 -10.76
CA ASP A 317 -17.11 15.31 -12.15
C ASP A 317 -16.83 16.76 -12.57
N PRO A 318 -15.77 17.03 -13.35
CA PRO A 318 -15.27 18.39 -13.53
C PRO A 318 -16.14 19.27 -14.43
N ASP A 319 -17.08 18.71 -15.19
CA ASP A 319 -18.01 19.46 -16.04
C ASP A 319 -19.48 19.31 -15.62
N GLY A 320 -19.72 18.74 -14.44
CA GLY A 320 -21.04 18.63 -13.82
C GLY A 320 -22.00 17.65 -14.51
N PRO A 321 -23.22 17.50 -13.97
CA PRO A 321 -24.17 16.46 -14.40
C PRO A 321 -24.69 16.61 -15.83
N ASP A 322 -24.62 17.83 -16.40
CA ASP A 322 -25.01 18.12 -17.78
C ASP A 322 -23.85 17.99 -18.78
N GLY A 323 -22.62 17.82 -18.27
CA GLY A 323 -21.40 17.66 -19.05
C GLY A 323 -21.22 16.26 -19.63
N PRO A 324 -20.40 16.11 -20.69
CA PRO A 324 -20.02 14.80 -21.22
C PRO A 324 -19.00 14.05 -20.35
N GLY A 325 -18.44 14.70 -19.32
CA GLY A 325 -17.50 14.12 -18.37
C GLY A 325 -18.10 13.01 -17.52
N ARG A 326 -17.24 12.46 -16.68
CA ARG A 326 -17.58 11.37 -15.77
C ARG A 326 -16.81 11.60 -14.49
N PHE A 327 -17.43 11.22 -13.39
CA PHE A 327 -16.76 11.06 -12.10
C PHE A 327 -15.45 10.29 -12.23
N ARG A 328 -14.40 10.89 -11.69
CA ARG A 328 -13.10 10.27 -11.48
C ARG A 328 -12.81 10.29 -10.00
N THR A 329 -12.27 9.20 -9.48
CA THR A 329 -11.74 9.16 -8.11
C THR A 329 -10.72 10.28 -7.97
N PHE A 330 -10.91 11.08 -6.93
CA PHE A 330 -10.07 12.24 -6.61
C PHE A 330 -9.21 11.92 -5.40
N ILE A 331 -9.80 11.66 -4.23
CA ILE A 331 -9.05 11.34 -3.00
C ILE A 331 -9.72 10.21 -2.22
N ALA A 332 -8.97 9.61 -1.30
CA ALA A 332 -9.41 8.60 -0.37
C ALA A 332 -9.34 9.11 1.08
N VAL A 333 -10.38 8.86 1.87
CA VAL A 333 -10.43 9.20 3.29
C VAL A 333 -10.57 7.91 4.09
N GLU A 334 -9.57 7.58 4.88
CA GLU A 334 -9.46 6.32 5.60
C GLU A 334 -10.31 6.32 6.87
N ASP A 335 -10.85 5.15 7.20
CA ASP A 335 -11.61 4.89 8.43
C ASP A 335 -12.81 5.82 8.72
N VAL A 336 -13.21 6.65 7.75
CA VAL A 336 -14.43 7.46 7.79
C VAL A 336 -15.51 6.83 6.92
N SER A 337 -16.66 6.55 7.52
CA SER A 337 -17.81 6.02 6.79
C SER A 337 -18.36 7.05 5.79
N LYS A 338 -18.83 6.56 4.64
CA LYS A 338 -19.45 7.41 3.60
C LYS A 338 -20.54 8.33 4.14
N ASN A 339 -21.35 7.85 5.08
CA ASN A 339 -22.45 8.63 5.64
C ASN A 339 -21.97 9.73 6.58
N ALA A 340 -20.85 9.52 7.27
CA ALA A 340 -20.24 10.53 8.13
C ALA A 340 -19.53 11.59 7.28
N LEU A 341 -18.82 11.16 6.23
CA LEU A 341 -18.10 12.07 5.35
C LEU A 341 -19.05 12.92 4.48
N ASN A 342 -20.15 12.34 3.99
CA ASN A 342 -21.15 13.01 3.14
C ASN A 342 -22.07 13.95 3.93
N ASP A 343 -21.48 14.92 4.62
CA ASP A 343 -22.11 16.09 5.21
C ASP A 343 -21.43 17.34 4.62
N PRO A 344 -22.18 18.29 4.03
CA PRO A 344 -21.63 19.55 3.53
C PRO A 344 -20.78 20.33 4.54
N SER A 345 -20.95 20.13 5.86
CA SER A 345 -20.12 20.81 6.86
C SER A 345 -18.67 20.32 6.89
N ASN A 346 -18.37 19.16 6.30
CA ASN A 346 -17.01 18.63 6.20
C ASN A 346 -16.25 19.23 5.00
N PHE A 347 -16.84 20.18 4.27
CA PHE A 347 -16.28 20.70 3.03
C PHE A 347 -16.34 22.22 2.96
N GLY A 348 -15.24 22.82 2.49
CA GLY A 348 -15.23 24.18 1.97
C GLY A 348 -15.52 24.15 0.47
N PHE A 349 -16.71 24.59 0.05
CA PHE A 349 -17.07 24.75 -1.37
C PHE A 349 -16.70 26.13 -1.92
#